data_AF-A0A2P2DJ70-F1
#
_entry.id   AF-A0A2P2DJ70-F1
#
_cell.length_a   1.000
_cell.length_b   1.000
_cell.length_c   1.000
_cell.angle_alpha   90.00
_cell.angle_beta   90.00
_cell.angle_gamma   90.00
#
_symmetry.space_group_name_H-M   'P 1'
#
loop_
_entity.id
_entity.type
_entity.pdbx_description
1 polymer ?
#
loop_
_entity_poly.entity_id
_entity_poly.type
_entity_poly.pdbx_seq_one_letter_code
_entity_poly.pdbx_strand_id
1 'polypeptide(L)'
;MFSILNKGLQEQLFEELEQFGNVNSSGKLNNAEKDNIKEGSPNKNGVPIAVADSVVLYSSSLRANKHRSRRYKTGTASIYLSNSLGGGQCGTLVHTVGINGGMTFYKSIPLSNQHYLEKDLDEKIPKNVTLYTDEGYGFLWDRPNHKSVNHSKKSNDPRYNLSRERWVTKEGVSSNGAEARNNILKQSFRSYGYVSPKWSQVYLDEISFLGNVRFAPELRSILLGGEEKDFCGLFRSDARRPYHPFPHTRPHTT
;
A
#
# COMPACT_ATOMS: atom_id res chain seq x y z
N MET A 1 -22.87 7.39 2.05
CA MET A 1 -22.51 8.13 0.82
C MET A 1 -21.15 7.68 0.28
N PHE A 2 -20.02 7.97 0.96
CA PHE A 2 -18.66 7.61 0.47
C PHE A 2 -18.46 6.12 0.17
N SER A 3 -19.04 5.22 0.98
CA SER A 3 -18.99 3.78 0.74
C SER A 3 -19.51 3.37 -0.65
N ILE A 4 -20.62 3.97 -1.09
CA ILE A 4 -21.24 3.68 -2.39
C ILE A 4 -20.35 4.23 -3.51
N LEU A 5 -19.81 5.45 -3.34
CA LEU A 5 -18.93 6.06 -4.33
C LEU A 5 -17.62 5.29 -4.50
N ASN A 6 -17.01 4.84 -3.38
CA ASN A 6 -15.82 3.99 -3.43
C ASN A 6 -16.11 2.66 -4.11
N LYS A 7 -17.29 2.08 -3.89
CA LYS A 7 -17.68 0.84 -4.57
C LYS A 7 -17.70 1.02 -6.08
N GLY A 8 -18.28 2.12 -6.57
CA GLY A 8 -18.24 2.45 -8.01
C GLY A 8 -16.83 2.64 -8.55
N LEU A 9 -15.96 3.37 -7.84
CA LEU A 9 -14.55 3.52 -8.23
C LEU A 9 -13.77 2.19 -8.20
N GLN A 10 -14.10 1.31 -7.25
CA GLN A 10 -13.49 -0.01 -7.14
C GLN A 10 -13.93 -0.92 -8.28
N GLU A 11 -15.22 -0.94 -8.61
CA GLU A 11 -15.78 -1.70 -9.73
C GLU A 11 -15.13 -1.25 -11.05
N GLN A 12 -15.04 0.07 -11.29
CA GLN A 12 -14.34 0.62 -12.45
C GLN A 12 -12.87 0.19 -12.51
N LEU A 13 -12.12 0.32 -11.42
CA LEU A 13 -10.72 -0.10 -11.38
C LEU A 13 -10.58 -1.61 -11.66
N PHE A 14 -11.47 -2.43 -11.10
CA PHE A 14 -11.44 -3.88 -11.30
C PHE A 14 -11.58 -4.24 -12.78
N GLU A 15 -12.55 -3.63 -13.47
CA GLU A 15 -12.78 -3.83 -14.90
C GLU A 15 -11.57 -3.39 -15.74
N GLU A 16 -10.99 -2.21 -15.45
CA GLU A 16 -9.80 -1.71 -16.13
C GLU A 16 -8.60 -2.67 -15.98
N LEU A 17 -8.40 -3.21 -14.78
CA LEU A 17 -7.33 -4.15 -14.47
C LEU A 17 -7.56 -5.52 -15.13
N GLU A 18 -8.81 -5.99 -15.20
CA GLU A 18 -9.16 -7.27 -15.82
C GLU A 18 -8.92 -7.21 -17.34
N GLN A 19 -9.35 -6.12 -17.99
CA GLN A 19 -9.07 -5.84 -19.39
C GLN A 19 -7.56 -5.84 -19.66
N PHE A 20 -6.79 -5.15 -18.81
CA PHE A 20 -5.34 -5.09 -18.93
C PHE A 20 -4.67 -6.47 -18.78
N GLY A 21 -5.09 -7.25 -17.79
CA GLY A 21 -4.57 -8.60 -17.55
C GLY A 21 -4.88 -9.55 -18.71
N ASN A 22 -6.06 -9.44 -19.33
CA ASN A 22 -6.44 -10.26 -20.48
C ASN A 22 -5.64 -9.92 -21.74
N VAL A 23 -5.39 -8.63 -22.00
CA VAL A 23 -4.55 -8.17 -23.13
C VAL A 23 -3.13 -8.73 -23.02
N ASN A 24 -2.50 -8.64 -21.85
CA ASN A 24 -1.15 -9.18 -21.65
C ASN A 24 -1.08 -10.70 -21.77
N SER A 25 -2.09 -11.41 -21.25
CA SER A 25 -2.14 -12.86 -21.34
C SER A 25 -2.31 -13.36 -22.80
N SER A 26 -2.89 -12.53 -23.67
CA SER A 26 -3.08 -12.82 -25.10
C SER A 26 -1.83 -12.56 -25.99
N GLY A 27 -0.71 -12.10 -25.41
CA GLY A 27 0.57 -11.95 -26.12
C GLY A 27 0.66 -10.79 -27.12
N LYS A 28 -0.30 -9.86 -27.16
CA LYS A 28 -0.34 -8.70 -28.08
C LYS A 28 0.52 -7.51 -27.63
N LEU A 29 1.76 -7.74 -27.20
CA LEU A 29 2.75 -6.69 -27.00
C LEU A 29 3.87 -6.84 -28.04
N ASN A 30 4.06 -5.81 -28.86
CA ASN A 30 5.02 -5.81 -29.96
C ASN A 30 6.46 -5.82 -29.44
N ASN A 31 7.36 -6.55 -30.11
CA ASN A 31 8.74 -6.76 -29.65
C ASN A 31 9.58 -5.46 -29.52
N ALA A 32 9.19 -4.36 -30.18
CA ALA A 32 9.84 -3.05 -30.04
C ALA A 32 9.69 -2.42 -28.64
N GLU A 33 8.69 -2.84 -27.85
CA GLU A 33 8.49 -2.38 -26.47
C GLU A 33 9.31 -3.21 -25.46
N LYS A 34 9.83 -4.37 -25.88
CA LYS A 34 10.62 -5.29 -25.05
C LYS A 34 12.12 -4.94 -24.99
N ASP A 35 12.64 -4.15 -25.92
CA ASP A 35 14.09 -3.89 -26.03
C ASP A 35 14.58 -2.66 -25.22
N ASN A 36 13.69 -1.87 -24.62
CA ASN A 36 14.04 -0.69 -23.79
C ASN A 36 14.23 -1.02 -22.29
N ILE A 37 14.38 -2.30 -21.95
CA ILE A 37 14.47 -2.80 -20.57
C ILE A 37 15.88 -2.57 -20.02
N LYS A 38 16.13 -1.38 -19.46
CA LYS A 38 17.24 -1.13 -18.52
C LYS A 38 16.73 -0.53 -17.20
N GLU A 39 17.01 -1.28 -16.14
CA GLU A 39 17.08 -1.06 -14.69
C GLU A 39 16.32 0.10 -14.02
N GLY A 40 15.54 -0.25 -12.98
CA GLY A 40 15.25 0.62 -11.83
C GLY A 40 13.99 1.49 -11.88
N SER A 41 12.79 0.91 -11.85
CA SER A 41 11.53 1.47 -11.27
C SER A 41 10.37 0.49 -11.52
N PRO A 42 9.41 0.28 -10.59
CA PRO A 42 8.37 -0.74 -10.76
C PRO A 42 7.35 -0.45 -11.87
N ASN A 43 7.27 0.79 -12.38
CA ASN A 43 6.20 1.23 -13.30
C ASN A 43 6.69 1.55 -14.74
N LYS A 44 7.76 0.92 -15.22
CA LYS A 44 8.38 1.31 -16.51
C LYS A 44 7.59 0.93 -17.77
N ASN A 45 6.60 0.05 -17.69
CA ASN A 45 5.89 -0.47 -18.88
C ASN A 45 4.42 -0.02 -18.98
N GLY A 46 3.96 0.91 -18.13
CA GLY A 46 2.53 1.24 -18.02
C GLY A 46 1.67 0.12 -17.41
N VAL A 47 2.29 -0.99 -16.98
CA VAL A 47 1.63 -2.11 -16.32
C VAL A 47 1.24 -1.70 -14.89
N PRO A 48 -0.06 -1.69 -14.54
CA PRO A 48 -0.50 -1.48 -13.16
C PRO A 48 0.03 -2.62 -12.29
N ILE A 49 0.77 -2.24 -11.25
CA ILE A 49 1.20 -3.15 -10.19
C ILE A 49 0.30 -2.95 -8.98
N ALA A 50 -0.46 -3.98 -8.63
CA ALA A 50 -1.23 -4.00 -7.40
C ALA A 50 -0.29 -4.16 -6.19
N VAL A 51 -0.63 -3.51 -5.09
CA VAL A 51 0.07 -3.61 -3.82
C VAL A 51 -0.94 -3.88 -2.71
N ALA A 52 -0.60 -4.79 -1.80
CA ALA A 52 -1.42 -5.06 -0.62
C ALA A 52 -0.57 -5.19 0.65
N ASP A 53 -1.08 -4.61 1.74
CA ASP A 53 -0.49 -4.72 3.07
C ASP A 53 -1.58 -4.58 4.15
N SER A 54 -1.30 -5.01 5.37
CA SER A 54 -2.19 -4.85 6.51
C SER A 54 -1.54 -4.01 7.60
N VAL A 55 -2.29 -3.06 8.17
CA VAL A 55 -1.82 -2.16 9.21
C VAL A 55 -2.81 -2.09 10.36
N VAL A 56 -2.29 -2.00 11.59
CA VAL A 56 -3.12 -1.80 12.77
C VAL A 56 -3.07 -0.35 13.23
N LEU A 57 -4.24 0.23 13.44
CA LEU A 57 -4.44 1.58 13.97
C LEU A 57 -5.04 1.48 15.38
N TYR A 58 -4.43 2.17 16.35
CA TYR A 58 -4.92 2.20 17.73
C TYR A 58 -5.31 3.61 18.13
N SER A 59 -6.47 3.73 18.78
CA SER A 59 -6.96 4.98 19.36
C SER A 59 -6.57 5.08 20.84
N SER A 60 -5.31 4.79 21.18
CA SER A 60 -4.85 4.75 22.57
C SER A 60 -3.42 5.24 22.75
N SER A 61 -3.14 5.93 23.85
CA SER A 61 -1.79 6.36 24.24
C SER A 61 -0.90 5.16 24.63
N LEU A 62 0.44 5.34 24.60
CA LEU A 62 1.46 4.32 24.90
C LEU A 62 1.20 3.52 26.20
N ARG A 63 0.52 4.10 27.20
CA ARG A 63 0.17 3.45 28.47
C ARG A 63 -0.82 2.28 28.32
N ALA A 64 -1.64 2.26 27.27
CA ALA A 64 -2.62 1.19 27.01
C ALA A 64 -1.99 -0.08 26.38
N ASN A 65 -0.78 0.00 25.82
CA ASN A 65 -0.11 -1.12 25.15
C ASN A 65 0.28 -2.28 26.09
N LYS A 66 0.30 -2.05 27.42
CA LYS A 66 0.71 -3.04 28.43
C LYS A 66 -0.34 -4.14 28.65
N HIS A 67 -1.55 -3.92 28.17
CA HIS A 67 -2.76 -4.63 28.58
C HIS A 67 -3.50 -5.33 27.43
N ARG A 68 -2.91 -5.38 26.24
CA ARG A 68 -3.50 -6.06 25.07
C ARG A 68 -3.20 -7.55 25.12
N SER A 69 -4.09 -8.36 24.53
CA SER A 69 -3.78 -9.77 24.28
C SER A 69 -2.61 -9.84 23.30
N ARG A 70 -1.42 -10.19 23.82
CA ARG A 70 -0.26 -10.48 22.98
C ARG A 70 -0.38 -11.93 22.54
N ARG A 71 -0.36 -12.19 21.23
CA ARG A 71 -0.11 -13.55 20.73
C ARG A 71 1.29 -13.95 21.18
N TYR A 72 1.40 -15.05 21.91
CA TYR A 72 2.66 -15.56 22.43
C TYR A 72 3.61 -15.82 21.26
N LYS A 73 4.75 -15.11 21.23
CA LYS A 73 5.82 -15.16 20.22
C LYS A 73 5.32 -14.83 18.80
N THR A 74 5.78 -13.69 18.26
CA THR A 74 5.81 -13.41 16.81
C THR A 74 4.50 -13.01 16.10
N GLY A 75 3.47 -12.54 16.81
CA GLY A 75 2.23 -12.05 16.18
C GLY A 75 2.06 -10.52 16.18
N THR A 76 1.37 -9.98 15.17
CA THR A 76 0.83 -8.61 15.15
C THR A 76 -0.04 -8.39 16.40
N ALA A 77 0.07 -7.21 17.01
CA ALA A 77 -0.70 -6.89 18.22
C ALA A 77 -2.21 -7.02 17.93
N SER A 78 -2.95 -7.67 18.85
CA SER A 78 -4.39 -7.83 18.73
C SER A 78 -5.09 -6.47 18.73
N ILE A 79 -6.12 -6.32 17.90
CA ILE A 79 -7.01 -5.16 17.94
C ILE A 79 -8.02 -5.21 19.10
N TYR A 80 -8.00 -6.31 19.87
CA TYR A 80 -8.84 -6.54 21.03
C TYR A 80 -8.02 -6.48 22.32
N LEU A 81 -8.63 -6.02 23.41
CA LEU A 81 -8.09 -6.13 24.75
C LEU A 81 -7.98 -7.59 25.20
N SER A 82 -7.25 -7.87 26.28
CA SER A 82 -7.29 -9.20 26.90
C SER A 82 -8.67 -9.50 27.47
N ASN A 83 -9.01 -10.78 27.59
CA ASN A 83 -10.28 -11.21 28.21
C ASN A 83 -10.43 -10.67 29.64
N SER A 84 -9.31 -10.57 30.38
CA SER A 84 -9.27 -9.98 31.73
C SER A 84 -9.67 -8.50 31.80
N LEU A 85 -9.72 -7.81 30.66
CA LEU A 85 -10.08 -6.40 30.53
C LEU A 85 -11.35 -6.22 29.68
N GLY A 86 -12.15 -7.28 29.55
CA GLY A 86 -13.43 -7.26 28.85
C GLY A 86 -13.36 -7.54 27.36
N GLY A 87 -12.17 -7.83 26.79
CA GLY A 87 -12.04 -8.29 25.39
C GLY A 87 -12.50 -7.30 24.30
N GLY A 88 -12.82 -6.06 24.65
CA GLY A 88 -13.34 -5.06 23.71
C GLY A 88 -12.34 -4.69 22.61
N GLN A 89 -12.87 -4.32 21.44
CA GLN A 89 -12.06 -3.82 20.32
C GLN A 89 -11.51 -2.42 20.67
N CYS A 90 -10.18 -2.29 20.69
CA CYS A 90 -9.46 -1.05 20.99
C CYS A 90 -8.63 -0.52 19.82
N GLY A 91 -8.60 -1.25 18.71
CA GLY A 91 -7.94 -0.86 17.47
C GLY A 91 -8.71 -1.28 16.23
N THR A 92 -8.26 -0.81 15.09
CA THR A 92 -8.77 -1.16 13.76
C THR A 92 -7.65 -1.85 13.00
N LEU A 93 -7.92 -3.06 12.49
CA LEU A 93 -7.03 -3.72 11.55
C LEU A 93 -7.52 -3.34 10.14
N VAL A 94 -6.62 -2.73 9.38
CA VAL A 94 -6.92 -2.21 8.06
C VAL A 94 -6.15 -3.03 7.03
N HIS A 95 -6.87 -3.55 6.05
CA HIS A 95 -6.27 -4.08 4.82
C HIS A 95 -6.24 -2.97 3.78
N THR A 96 -5.04 -2.69 3.30
CA THR A 96 -4.75 -1.66 2.30
C THR A 96 -4.48 -2.35 0.99
N VAL A 97 -5.29 -2.07 -0.01
CA VAL A 97 -5.16 -2.61 -1.36
C VAL A 97 -5.18 -1.45 -2.35
N GLY A 98 -4.29 -1.43 -3.32
CA GLY A 98 -4.30 -0.37 -4.34
C GLY A 98 -3.32 -0.64 -5.47
N ILE A 99 -3.25 0.31 -6.40
CA ILE A 99 -2.28 0.28 -7.51
C ILE A 99 -1.12 1.21 -7.20
N ASN A 100 0.12 0.80 -7.45
CA ASN A 100 1.27 1.68 -7.24
C ASN A 100 1.15 2.94 -8.12
N GLY A 101 1.18 4.12 -7.50
CA GLY A 101 0.89 5.39 -8.18
C GLY A 101 -0.58 5.66 -8.54
N GLY A 102 -1.52 4.76 -8.23
CA GLY A 102 -2.95 4.90 -8.52
C GLY A 102 -3.85 4.83 -7.29
N MET A 103 -5.12 4.47 -7.53
CA MET A 103 -6.19 4.39 -6.53
C MET A 103 -5.86 3.41 -5.38
N THR A 104 -6.43 3.68 -4.21
CA THR A 104 -6.22 2.94 -2.97
C THR A 104 -7.52 2.76 -2.22
N PHE A 105 -7.78 1.55 -1.76
CA PHE A 105 -8.95 1.18 -1.00
C PHE A 105 -8.55 0.56 0.33
N TYR A 106 -9.28 0.92 1.37
CA TYR A 106 -9.04 0.46 2.72
C TYR A 106 -10.24 -0.33 3.23
N LYS A 107 -9.99 -1.47 3.88
CA LYS A 107 -11.03 -2.28 4.52
C LYS A 107 -10.70 -2.51 5.97
N SER A 108 -11.65 -2.25 6.86
CA SER A 108 -11.58 -2.72 8.24
C SER A 108 -11.93 -4.21 8.25
N ILE A 109 -10.97 -5.03 8.63
CA ILE A 109 -11.12 -6.48 8.76
C ILE A 109 -11.05 -6.88 10.24
N PRO A 110 -11.81 -7.90 10.67
CA PRO A 110 -11.85 -8.28 12.08
C PRO A 110 -10.59 -9.03 12.53
N LEU A 111 -9.91 -9.74 11.61
CA LEU A 111 -8.73 -10.57 11.86
C LEU A 111 -7.82 -10.60 10.64
N SER A 112 -6.50 -10.71 10.86
CA SER A 112 -5.48 -10.81 9.80
C SER A 112 -5.31 -12.25 9.30
N ASN A 113 -6.37 -13.04 9.26
CA ASN A 113 -6.30 -14.41 8.77
C ASN A 113 -6.39 -14.43 7.23
N GLN A 114 -6.01 -15.55 6.64
CA GLN A 114 -6.09 -15.76 5.19
C GLN A 114 -7.49 -15.48 4.65
N HIS A 115 -8.54 -16.02 5.28
CA HIS A 115 -9.91 -15.92 4.79
C HIS A 115 -10.38 -14.46 4.55
N TYR A 116 -10.13 -13.55 5.49
CA TYR A 116 -10.53 -12.15 5.34
C TYR A 116 -9.65 -11.39 4.33
N LEU A 117 -8.35 -11.64 4.33
CA LEU A 117 -7.40 -10.97 3.44
C LEU A 117 -7.60 -11.38 1.99
N GLU A 118 -7.73 -12.69 1.74
CA GLU A 118 -7.96 -13.25 0.41
C GLU A 118 -9.29 -12.77 -0.18
N LYS A 119 -10.37 -12.83 0.61
CA LYS A 119 -11.69 -12.33 0.18
C LYS A 119 -11.65 -10.85 -0.20
N ASP A 120 -11.06 -10.01 0.64
CA ASP A 120 -11.01 -8.56 0.38
C ASP A 120 -10.10 -8.21 -0.81
N LEU A 121 -9.06 -9.01 -1.05
CA LEU A 121 -8.16 -8.86 -2.19
C LEU A 121 -8.84 -9.27 -3.50
N ASP A 122 -9.55 -10.41 -3.51
CA ASP A 122 -10.28 -10.91 -4.66
C ASP A 122 -11.45 -10.00 -5.07
N GLU A 123 -12.06 -9.29 -4.12
CA GLU A 123 -13.07 -8.25 -4.41
C GLU A 123 -12.47 -7.01 -5.13
N LYS A 124 -11.16 -6.77 -5.05
CA LYS A 124 -10.53 -5.51 -5.51
C LYS A 124 -9.57 -5.68 -6.68
N ILE A 125 -8.88 -6.80 -6.75
CA ILE A 125 -7.79 -7.01 -7.70
C ILE A 125 -8.02 -8.35 -8.42
N PRO A 126 -8.15 -8.36 -9.75
CA PRO A 126 -8.20 -9.58 -10.53
C PRO A 126 -6.97 -10.49 -10.30
N LYS A 127 -7.13 -11.82 -10.42
CA LYS A 127 -6.05 -12.80 -10.12
C LYS A 127 -4.91 -12.80 -11.15
N ASN A 128 -5.18 -12.34 -12.36
CA ASN A 128 -4.22 -12.23 -13.46
C ASN A 128 -3.29 -11.00 -13.34
N VAL A 129 -3.58 -10.07 -12.43
CA VAL A 129 -2.80 -8.84 -12.24
C VAL A 129 -1.58 -9.09 -11.35
N THR A 130 -0.46 -8.44 -11.67
CA THR A 130 0.75 -8.47 -10.84
C THR A 130 0.48 -7.84 -9.49
N LEU A 131 0.72 -8.61 -8.42
CA LEU A 131 0.47 -8.20 -7.05
C LEU A 131 1.74 -8.30 -6.21
N TYR A 132 2.15 -7.18 -5.61
CA TYR A 132 3.24 -7.12 -4.65
C TYR A 132 2.71 -7.02 -3.23
N THR A 133 3.12 -7.95 -2.38
CA THR A 133 2.74 -7.95 -0.97
C THR A 133 3.94 -8.06 -0.07
N ASP A 134 3.67 -8.02 1.23
CA ASP A 134 4.62 -8.45 2.22
C ASP A 134 4.76 -9.99 2.32
N GLU A 135 5.78 -10.48 3.03
CA GLU A 135 6.06 -11.92 3.26
C GLU A 135 4.87 -12.66 3.93
N GLY A 136 4.00 -11.93 4.64
CA GLY A 136 2.84 -12.48 5.35
C GLY A 136 1.71 -13.04 4.46
N TYR A 137 1.80 -12.88 3.14
CA TYR A 137 0.75 -13.29 2.18
C TYR A 137 1.10 -14.57 1.40
N GLY A 138 1.95 -15.44 1.95
CA GLY A 138 2.34 -16.69 1.29
C GLY A 138 1.18 -17.67 0.99
N PHE A 139 -0.03 -17.38 1.45
CA PHE A 139 -1.23 -18.16 1.18
C PHE A 139 -1.89 -17.86 -0.19
N LEU A 140 -1.45 -16.84 -0.92
CA LEU A 140 -1.98 -16.45 -2.24
C LEU A 140 -1.37 -17.28 -3.40
N TRP A 141 -1.37 -18.60 -3.27
CA TRP A 141 -0.72 -19.52 -4.22
C TRP A 141 -1.47 -19.64 -5.56
N ASP A 142 -2.73 -19.21 -5.61
CA ASP A 142 -3.59 -19.25 -6.78
C ASP A 142 -3.40 -18.03 -7.71
N ARG A 143 -2.57 -17.05 -7.31
CA ARG A 143 -2.21 -15.87 -8.09
C ARG A 143 -0.84 -16.06 -8.75
N PRO A 144 -0.78 -16.37 -10.07
CA PRO A 144 0.48 -16.70 -10.73
C PRO A 144 1.47 -15.53 -10.79
N ASN A 145 0.97 -14.29 -10.76
CA ASN A 145 1.77 -13.06 -10.80
C ASN A 145 1.98 -12.43 -9.42
N HIS A 146 1.71 -13.18 -8.34
CA HIS A 146 1.96 -12.72 -6.98
C HIS A 146 3.46 -12.78 -6.66
N LYS A 147 3.97 -11.69 -6.07
CA LYS A 147 5.34 -11.62 -5.58
C LYS A 147 5.36 -11.01 -4.20
N SER A 148 6.10 -11.61 -3.27
CA SER A 148 6.26 -11.10 -1.91
C SER A 148 7.68 -10.59 -1.67
N VAL A 149 7.79 -9.54 -0.86
CA VAL A 149 9.09 -9.14 -0.30
C VAL A 149 9.60 -10.23 0.65
N ASN A 150 10.90 -10.49 0.63
CA ASN A 150 11.54 -11.43 1.56
C ASN A 150 12.27 -10.63 2.65
N HIS A 151 11.73 -10.61 3.87
CA HIS A 151 12.34 -9.88 5.00
C HIS A 151 13.54 -10.60 5.61
N SER A 152 13.60 -11.91 5.40
CA SER A 152 14.63 -12.77 5.96
C SER A 152 15.92 -12.79 5.13
N LYS A 153 15.89 -12.21 3.92
CA LYS A 153 17.06 -12.13 3.03
C LYS A 153 18.19 -11.32 3.68
N LYS A 154 19.28 -12.02 4.01
CA LYS A 154 20.52 -11.42 4.52
C LYS A 154 21.30 -10.74 3.40
N SER A 155 22.17 -9.81 3.76
CA SER A 155 23.09 -9.26 2.79
C SER A 155 24.04 -10.32 2.26
N ASN A 156 24.35 -10.23 0.96
CA ASN A 156 25.36 -11.09 0.33
C ASN A 156 26.78 -10.69 0.75
N ASP A 157 26.99 -9.45 1.21
CA ASP A 157 28.30 -9.00 1.69
C ASP A 157 28.57 -9.57 3.10
N PRO A 158 29.66 -10.34 3.29
CA PRO A 158 30.04 -10.89 4.60
C PRO A 158 30.18 -9.83 5.69
N ARG A 159 30.58 -8.60 5.33
CA ARG A 159 30.72 -7.46 6.27
C ARG A 159 29.38 -7.02 6.85
N TYR A 160 28.28 -7.25 6.12
CA TYR A 160 26.93 -6.83 6.47
C TYR A 160 25.98 -8.02 6.68
N ASN A 161 26.50 -9.17 7.14
CA ASN A 161 25.72 -10.39 7.34
C ASN A 161 24.52 -10.26 8.33
N LEU A 162 24.54 -9.25 9.21
CA LEU A 162 23.43 -8.90 10.09
C LEU A 162 22.41 -7.98 9.41
N SER A 163 22.82 -7.25 8.38
CA SER A 163 21.94 -6.41 7.57
C SER A 163 20.97 -7.26 6.75
N ARG A 164 19.79 -6.70 6.47
CA ARG A 164 18.76 -7.33 5.65
C ARG A 164 18.61 -6.55 4.36
N GLU A 165 18.76 -7.23 3.23
CA GLU A 165 18.57 -6.66 1.89
C GLU A 165 17.09 -6.71 1.51
N ARG A 166 16.27 -5.89 2.19
CA ARG A 166 14.82 -5.85 2.00
C ARG A 166 14.40 -5.24 0.65
N TRP A 167 15.20 -4.31 0.13
CA TRP A 167 14.79 -3.36 -0.92
C TRP A 167 15.00 -3.85 -2.35
N VAL A 168 15.78 -4.92 -2.57
CA VAL A 168 16.15 -5.38 -3.90
C VAL A 168 16.00 -6.90 -3.98
N THR A 169 14.77 -7.33 -4.26
CA THR A 169 14.60 -8.64 -4.88
C THR A 169 15.16 -8.56 -6.31
N LYS A 170 15.64 -9.70 -6.86
CA LYS A 170 16.17 -9.74 -8.23
C LYS A 170 15.19 -9.21 -9.28
N GLU A 171 13.90 -9.18 -8.94
CA GLU A 171 12.77 -8.84 -9.80
C GLU A 171 12.19 -7.45 -9.51
N GLY A 172 12.80 -6.64 -8.64
CA GLY A 172 12.34 -5.29 -8.33
C GLY A 172 11.03 -5.20 -7.54
N VAL A 173 10.65 -6.29 -6.85
CA VAL A 173 9.48 -6.39 -5.97
C VAL A 173 9.65 -5.46 -4.77
N SER A 174 8.62 -4.67 -4.48
CA SER A 174 8.60 -3.71 -3.38
C SER A 174 7.20 -3.55 -2.80
N SER A 175 7.10 -3.51 -1.47
CA SER A 175 5.87 -3.19 -0.73
C SER A 175 5.76 -1.70 -0.35
N ASN A 176 6.72 -0.86 -0.78
CA ASN A 176 6.79 0.56 -0.42
C ASN A 176 5.52 1.32 -0.80
N GLY A 177 4.89 0.92 -1.92
CA GLY A 177 3.64 1.52 -2.38
C GLY A 177 2.53 1.40 -1.33
N ALA A 178 2.41 0.24 -0.69
CA ALA A 178 1.45 0.01 0.38
C ALA A 178 1.90 0.63 1.72
N GLU A 179 3.19 0.59 2.04
CA GLU A 179 3.73 1.22 3.26
C GLU A 179 3.52 2.75 3.25
N ALA A 180 3.77 3.41 2.12
CA ALA A 180 3.55 4.84 1.97
C ALA A 180 2.06 5.22 2.17
N ARG A 181 1.14 4.40 1.66
CA ARG A 181 -0.31 4.56 1.87
C ARG A 181 -0.70 4.36 3.32
N ASN A 182 -0.12 3.35 3.97
CA ASN A 182 -0.29 3.11 5.40
C ASN A 182 0.23 4.29 6.24
N ASN A 183 1.29 4.98 5.79
CA ASN A 183 1.77 6.19 6.46
C ASN A 183 0.80 7.37 6.31
N ILE A 184 0.26 7.59 5.10
CA ILE A 184 -0.79 8.60 4.87
C ILE A 184 -2.00 8.30 5.76
N LEU A 185 -2.46 7.04 5.77
CA LEU A 185 -3.57 6.61 6.60
C LEU A 185 -3.32 6.88 8.10
N LYS A 186 -2.13 6.55 8.61
CA LYS A 186 -1.74 6.83 10.00
C LYS A 186 -1.76 8.33 10.30
N GLN A 187 -1.31 9.18 9.37
CA GLN A 187 -1.34 10.63 9.53
C GLN A 187 -2.77 11.15 9.53
N SER A 188 -3.61 10.71 8.60
CA SER A 188 -5.04 11.04 8.54
C SER A 188 -5.76 10.64 9.83
N PHE A 189 -5.50 9.44 10.35
CA PHE A 189 -6.08 8.99 11.62
C PHE A 189 -5.64 9.81 12.84
N ARG A 190 -4.42 10.36 12.83
CA ARG A 190 -3.96 11.27 13.88
C ARG A 190 -4.72 12.60 13.86
N SER A 191 -5.09 13.11 12.67
CA SER A 191 -5.87 14.35 12.54
C SER A 191 -7.32 14.23 13.01
N TYR A 192 -7.93 13.04 12.97
CA TYR A 192 -9.29 12.84 13.52
C TYR A 192 -9.34 12.92 15.05
N GLY A 193 -8.19 12.88 15.75
CA GLY A 193 -8.09 12.93 17.20
C GLY A 193 -8.50 11.62 17.89
N TYR A 194 -9.79 11.25 17.81
CA TYR A 194 -10.32 9.98 18.32
C TYR A 194 -11.10 9.26 17.22
N VAL A 195 -10.68 8.03 16.90
CA VAL A 195 -11.38 7.16 15.94
C VAL A 195 -11.95 5.97 16.67
N SER A 196 -13.29 5.89 16.71
CA SER A 196 -13.97 4.72 17.26
C SER A 196 -13.79 3.52 16.33
N PRO A 197 -13.27 2.37 16.83
CA PRO A 197 -13.13 1.17 16.01
C PRO A 197 -14.45 0.68 15.39
N LYS A 198 -15.59 0.97 16.04
CA LYS A 198 -16.93 0.62 15.57
C LYS A 198 -17.28 1.27 14.22
N TRP A 199 -16.84 2.50 14.00
CA TRP A 199 -17.13 3.28 12.79
C TRP A 199 -15.92 3.34 11.85
N SER A 200 -14.90 2.52 12.10
CA SER A 200 -13.66 2.45 11.33
C SER A 200 -13.87 2.45 9.82
N GLN A 201 -14.76 1.59 9.30
CA GLN A 201 -15.02 1.51 7.87
C GLN A 201 -15.52 2.83 7.27
N VAL A 202 -16.31 3.61 8.01
CA VAL A 202 -16.82 4.91 7.53
C VAL A 202 -15.66 5.89 7.31
N TYR A 203 -14.72 5.96 8.27
CA TYR A 203 -13.53 6.81 8.14
C TYR A 203 -12.59 6.32 7.03
N LEU A 204 -12.43 5.00 6.90
CA LEU A 204 -11.64 4.40 5.83
C LEU A 204 -12.21 4.71 4.45
N ASP A 205 -13.54 4.64 4.31
CA ASP A 205 -14.22 4.98 3.07
C ASP A 205 -14.05 6.45 2.72
N GLU A 206 -14.18 7.36 3.69
CA GLU A 206 -13.94 8.79 3.47
C GLU A 206 -12.51 9.07 2.99
N ILE A 207 -11.50 8.53 3.68
CA ILE A 207 -10.09 8.73 3.31
C ILE A 207 -9.77 8.12 1.95
N SER A 208 -10.28 6.92 1.67
CA SER A 208 -10.12 6.25 0.37
C SER A 208 -10.72 7.10 -0.74
N PHE A 209 -11.96 7.58 -0.55
CA PHE A 209 -12.65 8.39 -1.53
C PHE A 209 -11.88 9.66 -1.84
N LEU A 210 -11.57 10.47 -0.82
CA LEU A 210 -10.83 11.73 -0.99
C LEU A 210 -9.47 11.52 -1.63
N GLY A 211 -8.78 10.42 -1.29
CA GLY A 211 -7.50 10.05 -1.91
C GLY A 211 -7.62 9.59 -3.37
N ASN A 212 -8.79 9.07 -3.77
CA ASN A 212 -9.04 8.54 -5.10
C ASN A 212 -9.62 9.57 -6.07
N VAL A 213 -10.26 10.65 -5.59
CA VAL A 213 -10.79 11.74 -6.45
C VAL A 213 -9.74 12.25 -7.44
N ARG A 214 -8.46 12.30 -7.06
CA ARG A 214 -7.38 12.76 -7.96
C ARG A 214 -7.12 11.86 -9.17
N PHE A 215 -7.57 10.61 -9.13
CA PHE A 215 -7.42 9.63 -10.22
C PHE A 215 -8.70 9.47 -11.05
N ALA A 216 -9.80 10.12 -10.66
CA ALA A 216 -11.07 10.11 -11.37
C ALA A 216 -11.33 11.54 -11.91
N PRO A 217 -10.86 11.88 -13.12
CA PRO A 217 -10.93 13.25 -13.64
C PRO A 217 -12.36 13.77 -13.77
N GLU A 218 -13.30 12.91 -14.17
CA GLU A 218 -14.73 13.24 -14.26
C GLU A 218 -15.34 13.57 -12.90
N LEU A 219 -15.03 12.76 -11.88
CA LEU A 219 -15.50 13.02 -10.52
C LEU A 219 -14.87 14.32 -9.97
N ARG A 220 -13.60 14.54 -10.28
CA ARG A 220 -12.87 15.74 -9.88
C ARG A 220 -13.46 17.00 -10.53
N SER A 221 -13.85 16.95 -11.80
CA SER A 221 -14.46 18.09 -12.50
C SER A 221 -15.84 18.43 -11.94
N ILE A 222 -16.64 17.41 -11.60
CA ILE A 222 -17.94 17.57 -10.94
C ILE A 222 -17.79 18.20 -9.55
N LEU A 223 -16.83 17.71 -8.74
CA LEU A 223 -16.63 18.17 -7.37
C LEU A 223 -16.01 19.57 -7.27
N LEU A 224 -15.15 19.95 -8.22
CA LEU A 224 -14.40 21.21 -8.19
C LEU A 224 -14.94 22.29 -9.12
N GLY A 225 -16.04 22.04 -9.83
CA GLY A 225 -16.74 23.07 -10.60
C GLY A 225 -16.13 23.43 -11.96
N GLY A 226 -15.51 22.48 -12.66
CA GLY A 226 -15.28 22.60 -14.11
C GLY A 226 -14.19 23.56 -14.57
N GLU A 227 -13.02 23.59 -13.93
CA GLU A 227 -11.79 23.99 -14.61
C GLU A 227 -10.72 22.91 -14.41
N GLU A 228 -10.27 22.29 -15.51
CA GLU A 228 -9.01 21.53 -15.56
C GLU A 228 -7.84 22.49 -15.31
N LYS A 229 -7.67 22.92 -14.06
CA LYS A 229 -6.38 23.39 -13.60
C LYS A 229 -5.60 22.16 -13.18
N ASP A 230 -4.49 21.93 -13.85
CA ASP A 230 -3.46 20.98 -13.44
C ASP A 230 -3.09 21.26 -11.98
N PHE A 231 -3.72 20.56 -11.02
CA PHE A 231 -3.31 20.53 -9.62
C PHE A 231 -2.05 19.66 -9.47
N CYS A 232 -1.07 19.85 -10.35
CA CYS A 232 0.28 19.35 -10.19
C CYS A 232 1.08 20.25 -9.20
N GLY A 233 0.46 21.32 -8.66
CA GLY A 233 1.15 22.39 -7.93
C GLY A 233 1.10 22.38 -6.40
N LEU A 234 0.17 21.69 -5.71
CA LEU A 234 -0.01 21.94 -4.27
C LEU A 234 0.76 21.02 -3.31
N PHE A 235 1.39 19.95 -3.81
CA PHE A 235 2.23 19.05 -3.01
C PHE A 235 3.46 18.55 -3.77
N ARG A 236 4.08 19.41 -4.59
CA ARG A 236 5.54 19.30 -4.76
C ARG A 236 6.15 19.81 -3.46
N SER A 237 6.32 18.92 -2.49
CA SER A 237 7.43 19.09 -1.55
C SER A 237 8.68 19.30 -2.40
N ASP A 238 9.46 20.32 -2.08
CA ASP A 238 10.84 20.55 -2.54
C ASP A 238 11.73 19.31 -2.34
N ALA A 239 11.53 18.30 -3.18
CA ALA A 239 12.37 17.10 -3.29
C ALA A 239 13.08 17.08 -4.65
N ARG A 240 13.40 18.28 -5.16
CA ARG A 240 14.55 18.50 -6.04
C ARG A 240 15.39 19.62 -5.45
N ARG A 241 16.02 19.37 -4.30
CA ARG A 241 17.36 19.94 -4.14
C ARG A 241 18.23 19.23 -5.18
N PRO A 242 18.89 19.93 -6.10
CA PRO A 242 19.91 19.30 -6.91
C PRO A 242 20.93 18.67 -5.95
N TYR A 243 21.30 17.44 -6.24
CA TYR A 243 22.43 16.80 -5.60
C TYR A 243 23.65 17.68 -5.89
N HIS A 244 24.07 18.50 -4.92
CA HIS A 244 25.38 19.13 -4.99
C HIS A 244 26.41 18.03 -4.67
N PRO A 245 27.28 17.64 -5.61
CA PRO A 245 28.41 16.81 -5.26
C PRO A 245 29.23 17.57 -4.22
N PHE A 246 29.44 16.96 -3.05
CA PHE A 246 30.38 17.47 -2.07
C PHE A 246 31.76 17.58 -2.73
N PRO A 247 32.43 18.74 -2.68
CA PRO A 247 33.79 18.85 -3.18
C PRO A 247 34.70 18.04 -2.24
N HIS A 248 35.16 16.88 -2.70
CA HIS A 248 36.30 16.21 -2.11
C HIS A 248 37.58 16.89 -2.60
N THR A 249 37.89 18.05 -2.05
CA THR A 249 39.24 18.59 -2.01
C THR A 249 39.59 18.83 -0.55
N ARG A 250 40.46 17.97 0.01
CA ARG A 250 41.08 18.23 1.31
C ARG A 250 42.03 19.41 1.14
N PRO A 251 42.02 20.42 2.02
CA PRO A 251 43.11 21.37 2.08
C PRO A 251 44.36 20.64 2.60
N HIS A 252 45.43 20.68 1.82
CA HIS A 252 46.78 20.45 2.35
C HIS A 252 47.11 21.62 3.27
N THR A 253 47.14 21.38 4.57
CA THR A 253 47.83 22.26 5.51
C THR A 253 49.32 22.00 5.37
N THR A 254 50.05 23.02 4.89
CA THR A 254 51.48 23.23 5.12
C THR A 254 51.75 23.46 6.60
#